data_AF-A0A2R3QVL9-F1
#
_entry.id   AF-A0A2R3QVL9-F1
#
_cell.length_a   1.000
_cell.length_b   1.000
_cell.length_c   1.000
_cell.angle_alpha   90.00
_cell.angle_beta   90.00
_cell.angle_gamma   90.00
#
_symmetry.space_group_name_H-M   'P 1'
#
loop_
_entity.id
_entity.type
_entity.pdbx_description
1 polymer ?
#
loop_
_entity_poly.entity_id
_entity_poly.type
_entity_poly.pdbx_seq_one_letter_code
_entity_poly.pdbx_strand_id
1 'polypeptide(L)' 'MPNAYPTEQARQAARARLAAIGISIREWAEKNQLDESTVYAVLNGQKKCLRGKAHRAAVLLGIKEGTVAQ' A
#
# COMPACT_ATOMS: atom_id res chain seq x y z
N MET A 1 -15.64 -11.29 -8.37
CA MET A 1 -14.90 -11.69 -7.15
C MET A 1 -13.80 -10.67 -6.94
N PRO A 2 -13.79 -9.87 -5.86
CA PRO A 2 -12.69 -8.96 -5.64
C PRO A 2 -11.43 -9.79 -5.37
N ASN A 3 -10.47 -9.65 -6.27
CA ASN A 3 -9.25 -10.44 -6.26
C ASN A 3 -8.46 -10.00 -5.00
N ALA A 4 -8.38 -10.87 -3.99
CA ALA A 4 -7.69 -10.59 -2.72
C ALA A 4 -6.16 -10.37 -2.88
N TYR A 5 -5.66 -10.44 -4.12
CA TYR A 5 -4.28 -10.29 -4.51
C TYR A 5 -4.01 -8.92 -5.14
N PRO A 6 -2.98 -8.20 -4.68
CA PRO A 6 -2.49 -6.99 -5.34
C PRO A 6 -2.17 -7.26 -6.82
N THR A 7 -2.96 -6.71 -7.74
CA THR A 7 -2.60 -6.75 -9.16
C THR A 7 -1.48 -5.74 -9.45
N GLU A 8 -0.74 -5.93 -10.53
CA GLU A 8 0.21 -4.95 -11.07
C GLU A 8 -0.44 -3.57 -11.21
N GLN A 9 -1.66 -3.53 -11.78
CA GLN A 9 -2.43 -2.32 -12.00
C GLN A 9 -2.77 -1.59 -10.69
N ALA A 10 -3.16 -2.31 -9.64
CA ALA A 10 -3.46 -1.71 -8.35
C ALA A 10 -2.22 -1.05 -7.72
N ARG A 11 -1.03 -1.66 -7.88
CA ARG A 11 0.25 -1.11 -7.40
C ARG A 11 0.66 0.14 -8.19
N GLN A 12 0.45 0.13 -9.51
CA GLN A 12 0.68 1.31 -10.35
C GLN A 12 -0.29 2.45 -10.01
N ALA A 13 -1.58 2.14 -9.80
CA ALA A 13 -2.58 3.12 -9.39
C ALA A 13 -2.23 3.76 -8.03
N ALA A 14 -1.74 2.96 -7.07
CA ALA A 14 -1.25 3.49 -5.80
C ALA A 14 -0.08 4.47 -5.99
N ARG A 15 0.91 4.13 -6.83
CA ARG A 15 2.02 5.05 -7.17
C ARG A 15 1.51 6.33 -7.84
N ALA A 16 0.60 6.20 -8.80
CA ALA A 16 0.00 7.35 -9.48
C ALA A 16 -0.75 8.27 -8.52
N ARG A 17 -1.47 7.71 -7.52
CA ARG A 17 -2.12 8.49 -6.47
C ARG A 17 -1.10 9.26 -5.62
N LEU A 18 -0.04 8.60 -5.17
CA LEU A 18 1.02 9.27 -4.40
C LEU A 18 1.64 10.43 -5.19
N ALA A 19 1.91 10.20 -6.48
CA ALA A 19 2.42 11.22 -7.39
C ALA A 19 1.41 12.36 -7.62
N ALA A 20 0.12 12.05 -7.76
CA ALA A 20 -0.95 13.04 -7.96
C ALA A 20 -1.15 13.95 -6.73
N ILE A 21 -0.94 13.42 -5.52
CA ILE A 21 -1.01 14.20 -4.27
C ILE A 21 0.32 14.95 -4.02
N GLY A 22 1.38 14.62 -4.76
CA GLY A 22 2.71 15.22 -4.61
C GLY A 22 3.44 14.81 -3.32
N ILE A 23 3.10 13.65 -2.75
CA ILE A 23 3.71 13.15 -1.51
C ILE A 23 4.69 12.02 -1.86
N SER A 24 5.90 12.07 -1.29
CA SER A 24 6.86 10.98 -1.46
C SER A 24 6.42 9.71 -0.71
N ILE A 25 6.93 8.54 -1.13
CA ILE A 25 6.65 7.26 -0.44
C ILE A 25 7.09 7.34 1.03
N ARG A 26 8.20 8.03 1.30
CA ARG A 26 8.71 8.29 2.64
C ARG A 26 7.72 9.07 3.50
N GLU A 27 7.31 10.25 3.04
CA GLU A 27 6.38 11.10 3.78
C GLU A 27 5.04 10.41 3.98
N TRP A 28 4.57 9.66 2.99
CA TRP A 28 3.36 8.86 3.12
C TRP A 28 3.52 7.77 4.19
N ALA A 29 4.67 7.08 4.22
CA ALA A 29 4.94 6.07 5.23
C ALA A 29 4.97 6.69 6.64
N GLU A 30 5.67 7.81 6.83
CA GLU A 30 5.72 8.54 8.10
C GLU A 30 4.34 9.00 8.57
N LYS A 31 3.53 9.60 7.67
CA LYS A 31 2.14 10.02 7.98
C LYS A 31 1.25 8.86 8.40
N ASN A 32 1.49 7.66 7.89
CA ASN A 32 0.72 6.46 8.20
C ASN A 32 1.38 5.59 9.28
N GLN A 33 2.46 6.06 9.92
CA GLN A 33 3.23 5.32 10.94
C GLN A 33 3.71 3.94 10.45
N LEU A 34 4.10 3.88 9.18
CA LEU A 34 4.60 2.70 8.50
C LEU A 34 6.07 2.86 8.14
N ASP A 35 6.78 1.75 8.02
CA ASP A 35 8.17 1.75 7.55
C ASP A 35 8.19 1.91 6.03
N GLU A 36 9.03 2.79 5.51
CA GLU A 36 9.23 3.01 4.07
C GLU A 36 9.50 1.68 3.34
N SER A 37 10.38 0.85 3.90
CA SER A 37 10.73 -0.48 3.38
C SER A 37 9.51 -1.38 3.25
N THR A 38 8.54 -1.27 4.17
CA THR A 38 7.28 -2.03 4.07
C THR A 38 6.42 -1.52 2.93
N VAL A 39 6.32 -0.20 2.75
CA VAL A 39 5.55 0.42 1.66
C VAL A 39 6.15 0.05 0.30
N TYR A 40 7.47 0.13 0.15
CA TYR A 40 8.16 -0.33 -1.06
C TYR A 40 7.95 -1.83 -1.30
N ALA A 41 8.02 -2.67 -0.28
CA ALA A 41 7.77 -4.10 -0.42
C ALA A 41 6.33 -4.42 -0.87
N VAL A 42 5.34 -3.61 -0.46
CA VAL A 42 3.95 -3.73 -0.94
C VAL A 42 3.83 -3.26 -2.40
N LEU A 43 4.39 -2.09 -2.74
CA LEU A 43 4.36 -1.54 -4.10
C LEU A 43 5.12 -2.40 -5.10
N ASN A 44 6.19 -3.06 -4.67
CA ASN A 44 6.97 -4.00 -5.50
C ASN A 44 6.36 -5.40 -5.52
N GLY A 45 5.30 -5.68 -4.75
CA GLY A 45 4.64 -6.99 -4.70
C GLY A 45 5.45 -8.08 -3.99
N GLN A 46 6.48 -7.71 -3.23
CA GLN A 46 7.34 -8.65 -2.50
C GLN A 46 6.62 -9.29 -1.29
N LYS A 47 5.59 -8.62 -0.76
CA LYS A 47 4.78 -9.14 0.37
C LYS A 47 3.36 -9.48 -0.10
N LYS A 48 2.84 -10.62 0.37
CA LYS A 48 1.43 -11.03 0.16
C LYS A 48 0.41 -10.12 0.90
N CYS A 49 0.89 -9.19 1.73
CA CYS A 49 0.06 -8.21 2.44
C CYS A 49 -1.10 -8.80 3.25
N LEU A 50 -0.94 -10.01 3.80
CA LEU A 50 -2.02 -10.72 4.49
C LEU A 50 -2.32 -10.14 5.89
N ARG A 51 -1.30 -9.76 6.64
CA ARG A 51 -1.41 -9.27 8.03
C ARG A 51 -0.36 -8.21 8.38
N GLY A 52 -0.58 -7.53 9.52
CA GLY A 52 0.36 -6.55 10.09
C GLY A 52 0.52 -5.28 9.25
N LYS A 53 1.68 -4.62 9.37
CA LYS A 53 1.99 -3.34 8.68
C LYS A 53 1.80 -3.43 7.15
N ALA A 54 2.16 -4.56 6.54
CA ALA A 54 1.98 -4.76 5.09
C ALA A 54 0.50 -4.83 4.67
N HIS A 55 -0.37 -5.42 5.51
CA HIS A 55 -1.81 -5.37 5.29
C HIS A 55 -2.32 -3.94 5.38
N ARG A 56 -1.96 -3.21 6.44
CA ARG A 56 -2.37 -1.80 6.63
C ARG A 56 -1.95 -0.96 5.42
N ALA A 57 -0.70 -1.07 4.99
CA ALA A 57 -0.18 -0.34 3.83
C ALA A 57 -0.98 -0.63 2.55
N ALA A 58 -1.26 -1.91 2.25
CA ALA A 58 -1.99 -2.28 1.04
C ALA A 58 -3.45 -1.79 1.04
N VAL A 59 -4.11 -1.75 2.21
CA VAL A 59 -5.45 -1.20 2.35
C VAL A 59 -5.43 0.33 2.20
N LEU A 60 -4.53 1.01 2.90
CA LEU A 60 -4.42 2.48 2.87
C LEU A 60 -4.05 3.01 1.48
N LEU A 61 -3.23 2.27 0.73
CA LEU A 61 -2.89 2.60 -0.66
C LEU A 61 -4.04 2.30 -1.64
N GLY A 62 -5.11 1.64 -1.20
CA GLY A 62 -6.22 1.20 -2.05
C GLY A 62 -5.85 0.07 -3.01
N ILE A 63 -4.80 -0.69 -2.70
CA ILE A 63 -4.33 -1.81 -3.53
C ILE A 63 -5.23 -3.03 -3.36
N LYS A 64 -5.82 -3.18 -2.17
CA LYS A 64 -6.76 -4.25 -1.86
C LYS A 64 -7.85 -3.74 -0.94
N GLU A 65 -9.01 -4.39 -1.01
CA GLU A 65 -10.08 -4.19 -0.04
C GLU A 65 -9.72 -4.89 1.28
N GLY A 66 -9.96 -4.20 2.39
CA GLY A 66 -9.70 -4.71 3.73
C GLY A 66 -9.99 -3.64 4.77
N THR A 67 -10.17 -4.06 6.01
CA THR A 67 -10.39 -3.16 7.13
C THR A 67 -9.13 -3.08 7.96
N VAL A 68 -8.63 -1.87 8.16
CA VAL A 68 -7.57 -1.63 9.13
C VAL A 68 -8.22 -1.43 10.49
N ALA A 69 -8.00 -2.33 11.44
CA ALA A 69 -8.32 -2.04 12.83
C ALA A 69 -7.45 -0.84 13.25
N GLN A 70 -8.11 0.19 13.80
CA GLN A 70 -7.47 1.43 14.23
C GLN A 70 -6.61 1.18 15.47
#